data_AF-A0A8T4SMD3-F1
#
_entry.id   AF-A0A8T4SMD3-F1
#
_cell.length_a   1.000
_cell.length_b   1.000
_cell.length_c   1.000
_cell.angle_alpha   90.00
_cell.angle_beta   90.00
_cell.angle_gamma   90.00
#
_symmetry.space_group_name_H-M   'P 1'
#
loop_
_entity.id
_entity.type
_entity.pdbx_description
1 polymer ?
#
loop_
_entity_poly.entity_id
_entity_poly.type
_entity_poly.pdbx_seq_one_letter_code
_entity_poly.pdbx_strand_id
1 'polypeptide(L)'
;MSYLPLGTMYHSALEHSVSENGVSSLYQREAPLLESRPFYSLSSLSVGSYATRTSSYQPSINLSVQHEYAFMPDAFLRPGRAAQPFVGDAAAVKQDVKEAFFATTEKRFPTDIRVAILNNQSFNRQVAHPGVVGFSLNRKEFGMVSDVVVRAGPKDHVMLTIGHEIGHVLSRTLCNKHCEEAKAFAFSRAWMKKIRDRNIAGLHGSIILDNPAHNGLHDVASAFVWRKVAQGHDALQLYWDLVVGRVPYVI
;
A
#
# COMPACT_ATOMS: atom_id res chain seq x y z
N MET A 1 -40.73 36.20 42.82
CA MET A 1 -41.20 35.18 43.79
C MET A 1 -41.14 33.85 43.06
N SER A 2 -40.34 32.83 43.38
CA SER A 2 -39.51 32.53 44.54
C SER A 2 -38.60 31.35 44.19
N TYR A 3 -37.30 31.51 44.46
CA TYR A 3 -36.32 30.53 44.97
C TYR A 3 -36.05 29.16 44.31
N LEU A 4 -34.77 29.00 43.94
CA LEU A 4 -33.98 27.74 43.95
C LEU A 4 -33.97 27.08 45.35
N PRO A 5 -33.45 25.85 45.47
CA PRO A 5 -32.14 25.80 46.12
C PRO A 5 -31.14 24.78 45.55
N LEU A 6 -29.86 25.17 45.74
CA LEU A 6 -28.65 24.35 45.76
C LEU A 6 -28.69 23.27 46.86
N GLY A 7 -28.02 22.15 46.60
CA GLY A 7 -27.71 21.11 47.57
C GLY A 7 -26.26 20.62 47.40
N THR A 8 -25.50 20.75 48.48
CA THR A 8 -24.04 20.73 48.63
C THR A 8 -23.41 19.33 48.81
N MET A 9 -22.11 19.28 48.48
CA MET A 9 -21.00 18.38 48.90
C MET A 9 -21.19 17.43 50.09
N TYR A 10 -20.50 16.27 50.07
CA TYR A 10 -19.53 15.88 51.12
C TYR A 10 -18.57 14.73 50.71
N HIS A 11 -17.34 14.85 51.23
CA HIS A 11 -16.14 14.01 51.37
C HIS A 11 -16.19 12.46 51.17
N SER A 12 -15.08 11.90 50.66
CA SER A 12 -14.05 11.26 51.51
C SER A 12 -12.82 10.81 50.71
N ALA A 13 -11.65 11.19 51.21
CA ALA A 13 -10.35 10.66 50.84
C ALA A 13 -10.13 9.26 51.42
N LEU A 14 -9.23 8.48 50.81
CA LEU A 14 -8.43 7.48 51.51
C LEU A 14 -7.13 7.24 50.74
N GLU A 15 -6.04 7.65 51.39
CA GLU A 15 -4.66 7.29 51.09
C GLU A 15 -4.43 5.81 51.42
N HIS A 16 -3.58 5.14 50.65
CA HIS A 16 -2.70 4.11 51.21
C HIS A 16 -1.40 4.05 50.42
N SER A 17 -0.34 3.89 51.20
CA SER A 17 1.06 4.05 50.87
C SER A 17 1.82 2.72 50.99
N VAL A 18 3.02 2.71 50.40
CA VAL A 18 4.21 1.86 50.69
C VAL A 18 4.25 0.42 50.16
N SER A 19 5.25 0.13 49.31
CA SER A 19 6.40 -0.74 49.66
C SER A 19 7.44 -0.82 48.56
N GLU A 20 8.69 -0.59 48.95
CA GLU A 20 9.92 -0.78 48.19
C GLU A 20 10.37 -2.25 48.10
N ASN A 21 11.39 -2.45 47.24
CA ASN A 21 12.48 -3.43 47.29
C ASN A 21 12.26 -4.87 46.80
N GLY A 22 13.08 -5.25 45.80
CA GLY A 22 13.25 -6.63 45.34
C GLY A 22 14.26 -6.75 44.20
N VAL A 23 15.56 -6.74 44.53
CA VAL A 23 16.71 -7.03 43.67
C VAL A 23 16.80 -8.53 43.35
N SER A 24 17.09 -8.93 42.10
CA SER A 24 17.92 -10.11 41.71
C SER A 24 17.95 -10.24 40.18
N SER A 25 19.05 -9.93 39.48
CA SER A 25 20.25 -10.74 39.18
C SER A 25 20.21 -11.47 37.82
N LEU A 26 21.27 -11.20 37.05
CA LEU A 26 22.05 -12.13 36.22
C LEU A 26 21.33 -12.90 35.10
N TYR A 27 21.47 -12.38 33.87
CA TYR A 27 21.88 -13.21 32.73
C TYR A 27 22.78 -12.38 31.79
N GLN A 28 24.09 -12.47 32.04
CA GLN A 28 25.12 -12.33 31.01
C GLN A 28 25.18 -13.66 30.25
N ARG A 29 25.00 -13.64 28.93
CA ARG A 29 25.59 -14.63 28.01
C ARG A 29 25.98 -13.95 26.70
N GLU A 30 27.25 -13.62 26.66
CA GLU A 30 28.23 -13.85 25.59
C GLU A 30 27.74 -13.97 24.14
N ALA A 31 28.29 -13.09 23.32
CA ALA A 31 28.25 -13.10 21.86
C ALA A 31 29.20 -14.17 21.28
N PRO A 32 28.83 -14.84 20.17
CA PRO A 32 29.79 -15.58 19.36
C PRO A 32 30.35 -14.72 18.21
N LEU A 33 31.64 -14.43 18.35
CA LEU A 33 32.72 -14.47 17.36
C LEU A 33 32.39 -14.23 15.87
N LEU A 34 32.92 -13.10 15.41
CA LEU A 34 33.11 -12.71 14.02
C LEU A 34 34.14 -13.65 13.35
N GLU A 35 33.71 -14.47 12.39
CA GLU A 35 34.63 -15.18 11.51
C GLU A 35 35.18 -14.26 10.42
N SER A 36 36.51 -14.16 10.43
CA SER A 36 37.37 -13.46 9.48
C SER A 36 37.23 -14.02 8.06
N ARG A 37 36.88 -13.15 7.10
CA ARG A 37 37.04 -13.44 5.66
C ARG A 37 38.39 -12.90 5.14
N PRO A 38 39.06 -13.62 4.23
CA PRO A 38 40.38 -13.25 3.75
C PRO A 38 40.36 -12.03 2.82
N PHE A 39 41.37 -11.18 3.04
CA PHE A 39 41.81 -10.10 2.16
C PHE A 39 42.22 -10.67 0.79
N TYR A 40 41.57 -10.23 -0.28
CA TYR A 40 42.14 -10.36 -1.62
C TYR A 40 42.90 -9.07 -1.94
N SER A 41 44.23 -9.22 -1.98
CA SER A 41 45.15 -8.28 -2.61
C SER A 41 44.98 -8.33 -4.12
N LEU A 42 44.74 -7.19 -4.76
CA LEU A 42 44.95 -7.00 -6.19
C LEU A 42 45.84 -5.78 -6.39
N SER A 43 47.12 -6.06 -6.54
CA SER A 43 48.09 -5.16 -7.12
C SER A 43 47.83 -5.01 -8.62
N SER A 44 48.04 -3.78 -9.09
CA SER A 44 48.48 -3.40 -10.44
C SER A 44 47.57 -3.70 -11.64
N LEU A 45 47.19 -2.64 -12.36
CA LEU A 45 47.24 -2.50 -13.83
C LEU A 45 46.90 -1.02 -14.15
N SER A 46 47.88 -0.27 -14.64
CA SER A 46 48.01 0.17 -16.03
C SER A 46 47.04 1.30 -16.44
N VAL A 47 47.64 2.47 -16.65
CA VAL A 47 47.02 3.64 -17.27
C VAL A 47 46.84 3.34 -18.77
N GLY A 48 45.60 3.21 -19.21
CA GLY A 48 45.25 2.96 -20.61
C GLY A 48 43.93 3.64 -20.97
N SER A 49 44.03 4.71 -21.75
CA SER A 49 42.91 5.47 -22.31
C SER A 49 42.11 4.63 -23.30
N TYR A 50 40.82 4.38 -23.02
CA TYR A 50 39.85 3.98 -24.03
C TYR A 50 38.50 4.65 -23.77
N ALA A 51 38.14 5.58 -24.65
CA ALA A 51 36.77 6.05 -24.79
C ALA A 51 35.90 4.86 -25.23
N THR A 52 34.93 4.48 -24.40
CA THR A 52 33.94 3.48 -24.82
C THR A 52 32.56 3.79 -24.24
N ARG A 53 31.60 3.87 -25.17
CA ARG A 53 30.15 4.08 -25.01
C ARG A 53 29.58 3.56 -23.69
N THR A 54 28.96 4.46 -22.94
CA THR A 54 27.96 4.13 -21.93
C THR A 54 26.72 3.54 -22.61
N SER A 55 26.75 2.24 -22.88
CA SER A 55 25.55 1.46 -23.17
C SER A 55 24.74 1.40 -21.87
N SER A 56 23.66 2.17 -21.80
CA SER A 56 22.68 2.10 -20.71
C SER A 56 21.95 0.77 -20.77
N TYR A 57 22.53 -0.24 -20.14
CA TYR A 57 21.89 -1.51 -19.88
C TYR A 57 20.68 -1.24 -18.96
N GLN A 58 19.51 -1.02 -19.54
CA GLN A 58 18.23 -1.13 -18.84
C GLN A 58 17.92 -2.63 -18.82
N PRO A 59 18.02 -3.33 -17.68
CA PRO A 59 17.54 -4.69 -17.61
C PRO A 59 16.04 -4.64 -17.90
N SER A 60 15.62 -5.19 -19.05
CA SER A 60 14.22 -5.52 -19.27
C SER A 60 13.86 -6.54 -18.20
N ILE A 61 13.23 -6.08 -17.12
CA ILE A 61 12.72 -6.97 -16.09
C ILE A 61 11.63 -7.76 -16.79
N ASN A 62 11.92 -9.01 -17.12
CA ASN A 62 10.94 -9.95 -17.60
C ASN A 62 10.11 -10.36 -16.38
N LEU A 63 9.26 -9.44 -15.92
CA LEU A 63 8.23 -9.71 -14.93
C LEU A 63 7.36 -10.77 -15.58
N SER A 64 7.41 -12.01 -15.10
CA SER A 64 6.46 -13.04 -15.52
C SER A 64 5.08 -12.63 -14.97
N VAL A 65 4.42 -11.70 -15.65
CA VAL A 65 3.04 -11.35 -15.37
C VAL A 65 2.23 -12.55 -15.85
N GLN A 66 1.85 -13.41 -14.90
CA GLN A 66 0.95 -14.50 -15.21
C GLN A 66 -0.40 -13.89 -15.65
N HIS A 67 -1.06 -14.56 -16.60
CA HIS A 67 -2.13 -13.99 -17.42
C HIS A 67 -3.46 -13.71 -16.67
N GLU A 68 -3.59 -14.13 -15.41
CA GLU A 68 -4.88 -14.17 -14.68
C GLU A 68 -5.05 -13.09 -13.60
N TYR A 69 -4.16 -12.09 -13.54
CA TYR A 69 -3.99 -11.28 -12.32
C TYR A 69 -4.10 -9.75 -12.49
N ALA A 70 -4.82 -9.23 -13.47
CA ALA A 70 -4.93 -7.78 -13.67
C ALA A 70 -6.04 -7.16 -12.82
N PHE A 71 -5.70 -6.17 -11.99
CA PHE A 71 -6.70 -5.30 -11.34
C PHE A 71 -7.56 -4.60 -12.40
N MET A 72 -8.88 -4.73 -12.30
CA MET A 72 -9.85 -4.16 -13.25
C MET A 72 -10.66 -3.05 -12.58
N PRO A 73 -10.33 -1.77 -12.80
CA PRO A 73 -11.02 -0.64 -12.17
C PRO A 73 -12.52 -0.61 -12.48
N ASP A 74 -12.93 -1.02 -13.70
CA ASP A 74 -14.33 -0.99 -14.14
C ASP A 74 -15.27 -1.78 -13.23
N ALA A 75 -14.79 -2.84 -12.58
CA ALA A 75 -15.60 -3.63 -11.65
C ALA A 75 -16.03 -2.83 -10.41
N PHE A 76 -15.37 -1.72 -10.12
CA PHE A 76 -15.64 -0.83 -8.99
C PHE A 76 -16.29 0.49 -9.41
N LEU A 77 -16.68 0.61 -10.69
CA LEU A 77 -17.21 1.86 -11.23
C LEU A 77 -18.68 1.70 -11.65
N ARG A 78 -19.46 2.76 -11.44
CA ARG A 78 -20.88 2.79 -11.81
C ARG A 78 -21.04 2.67 -13.34
N PRO A 79 -21.88 1.74 -13.84
CA PRO A 79 -22.31 1.76 -15.23
C PRO A 79 -23.01 3.07 -15.57
N GLY A 80 -22.72 3.65 -16.74
CA GLY A 80 -23.35 4.89 -17.20
C GLY A 80 -22.96 6.16 -16.42
N ARG A 81 -21.94 6.11 -15.56
CA ARG A 81 -21.43 7.29 -14.84
C ARG A 81 -20.91 8.37 -15.80
N ALA A 82 -20.86 9.61 -15.33
CA ALA A 82 -20.28 10.71 -16.08
C ALA A 82 -18.80 10.43 -16.42
N ALA A 83 -18.43 10.72 -17.67
CA ALA A 83 -17.06 10.60 -18.14
C ALA A 83 -16.11 11.47 -17.29
N GLN A 84 -14.97 10.89 -16.91
CA GLN A 84 -13.96 11.58 -16.12
C GLN A 84 -12.88 12.21 -17.01
N PRO A 85 -12.24 13.31 -16.57
CA PRO A 85 -11.11 13.89 -17.28
C PRO A 85 -10.00 12.86 -17.53
N PHE A 86 -9.34 12.94 -18.68
CA PHE A 86 -8.18 12.11 -18.97
C PHE A 86 -6.96 12.59 -18.18
N VAL A 87 -6.21 11.66 -17.60
CA VAL A 87 -4.99 11.92 -16.82
C VAL A 87 -3.81 11.27 -17.53
N GLY A 88 -2.93 12.12 -18.07
CA GLY A 88 -1.69 11.70 -18.74
C GLY A 88 -0.42 11.83 -17.89
N ASP A 89 -0.48 12.50 -16.74
CA ASP A 89 0.68 12.83 -15.91
C ASP A 89 0.33 12.80 -14.41
N ALA A 90 1.30 12.38 -13.58
CA ALA A 90 1.11 12.23 -12.14
C ALA A 90 0.87 13.55 -11.39
N ALA A 91 1.37 14.68 -11.90
CA ALA A 91 1.13 15.99 -11.29
C ALA A 91 -0.37 16.35 -11.29
N ALA A 92 -1.12 15.92 -12.30
CA ALA A 92 -2.56 16.20 -12.44
C ALA A 92 -3.42 15.55 -11.35
N VAL A 93 -2.93 14.48 -10.70
CA VAL A 93 -3.63 13.78 -9.60
C VAL A 93 -2.86 13.81 -8.28
N LYS A 94 -1.72 14.51 -8.22
CA LYS A 94 -0.83 14.50 -7.05
C LYS A 94 -1.54 14.92 -5.76
N GLN A 95 -2.38 15.95 -5.83
CA GLN A 95 -3.10 16.42 -4.65
C GLN A 95 -4.22 15.46 -4.26
N ASP A 96 -4.96 14.94 -5.24
CA ASP A 96 -6.02 13.94 -5.01
C ASP A 96 -5.47 12.67 -4.36
N VAL A 97 -4.31 12.18 -4.81
CA VAL A 97 -3.62 11.01 -4.23
C VAL A 97 -3.22 11.28 -2.78
N LYS A 98 -2.66 12.45 -2.48
CA LYS A 98 -2.28 12.82 -1.11
C LYS A 98 -3.49 12.93 -0.19
N GLU A 99 -4.56 13.53 -0.68
CA GLU A 99 -5.82 13.69 0.05
C GLU A 99 -6.48 12.34 0.32
N ALA A 100 -6.60 11.48 -0.70
CA ALA A 100 -7.13 10.13 -0.57
C ALA A 100 -6.30 9.29 0.41
N PHE A 101 -4.97 9.40 0.34
CA PHE A 101 -4.09 8.71 1.27
C PHE A 101 -4.29 9.17 2.71
N PHE A 102 -4.34 10.49 2.94
CA PHE A 102 -4.58 11.05 4.27
C PHE A 102 -5.96 10.67 4.79
N ALA A 103 -7.01 10.75 3.97
CA ALA A 103 -8.36 10.36 4.36
C ALA A 103 -8.48 8.86 4.70
N THR A 104 -7.65 8.03 4.05
CA THR A 104 -7.58 6.58 4.28
C THR A 104 -6.81 6.24 5.53
N THR A 105 -5.61 6.78 5.69
CA THR A 105 -4.64 6.31 6.69
C THR A 105 -4.47 7.23 7.89
N GLU A 106 -5.00 8.46 7.80
CA GLU A 106 -4.75 9.57 8.73
C GLU A 106 -3.26 9.93 8.85
N LYS A 107 -2.45 9.53 7.87
CA LYS A 107 -1.02 9.80 7.77
C LYS A 107 -0.70 10.59 6.51
N ARG A 108 0.42 11.32 6.53
CA ARG A 108 0.93 12.00 5.32
C ARG A 108 1.38 10.97 4.30
N PHE A 109 1.22 11.29 3.02
CA PHE A 109 1.73 10.45 1.94
C PHE A 109 3.24 10.22 2.11
N PRO A 110 3.71 8.97 2.08
CA PRO A 110 5.09 8.64 2.38
C PRO A 110 6.05 9.19 1.32
N THR A 111 7.26 9.55 1.74
CA THR A 111 8.30 10.09 0.85
C THR A 111 9.08 9.00 0.11
N ASP A 112 8.87 7.72 0.47
CA ASP A 112 9.54 6.56 -0.11
C ASP A 112 8.67 5.80 -1.13
N ILE A 113 7.59 6.42 -1.62
CA ILE A 113 6.77 5.94 -2.72
C ILE A 113 6.70 7.01 -3.81
N ARG A 114 7.02 6.61 -5.04
CA ARG A 114 6.89 7.45 -6.24
C ARG A 114 5.74 6.95 -7.10
N VAL A 115 4.87 7.86 -7.54
CA VAL A 115 3.79 7.57 -8.49
C VAL A 115 4.17 8.12 -9.86
N ALA A 116 4.08 7.30 -10.89
CA ALA A 116 4.28 7.66 -12.29
C ALA A 116 3.06 7.27 -13.12
N ILE A 117 2.67 8.15 -14.06
CA ILE A 117 1.62 7.88 -15.04
C ILE A 117 2.26 7.90 -16.42
N LEU A 118 2.06 6.84 -17.19
CA LEU A 118 2.71 6.65 -18.49
C LEU A 118 1.66 6.54 -19.59
N ASN A 119 1.94 7.15 -20.75
CA ASN A 119 1.17 6.88 -21.95
C ASN A 119 1.29 5.40 -22.38
N ASN A 120 0.37 4.94 -23.23
CA ASN A 120 0.32 3.53 -23.66
C ASN A 120 1.64 3.01 -24.23
N GLN A 121 2.34 3.81 -25.03
CA GLN A 121 3.60 3.40 -25.64
C GLN A 121 4.68 3.16 -24.57
N SER A 122 4.88 4.11 -23.67
CA SER A 122 5.87 4.02 -22.59
C SER A 122 5.51 2.94 -21.56
N PHE A 123 4.22 2.77 -21.26
CA PHE A 123 3.74 1.72 -20.36
C PHE A 123 3.99 0.33 -20.95
N ASN A 124 3.63 0.11 -22.21
CA ASN A 124 3.77 -1.20 -22.88
C ASN A 124 5.23 -1.61 -23.09
N ARG A 125 6.18 -0.66 -23.10
CA ARG A 125 7.61 -0.96 -23.07
C ARG A 125 8.08 -1.55 -21.74
N GLN A 126 7.36 -1.28 -20.65
CA GLN A 126 7.68 -1.78 -19.31
C GLN A 126 6.90 -3.06 -19.01
N VAL A 127 5.62 -3.12 -19.40
CA VAL A 127 4.77 -4.30 -19.22
C VAL A 127 3.97 -4.52 -20.50
N ALA A 128 4.38 -5.53 -21.28
CA ALA A 128 3.79 -5.85 -22.58
C ALA A 128 2.57 -6.79 -22.48
N HIS A 129 1.84 -6.75 -21.36
CA HIS A 129 0.72 -7.65 -21.10
C HIS A 129 -0.64 -6.95 -21.30
N PRO A 130 -1.54 -7.53 -22.11
CA PRO A 130 -2.91 -7.04 -22.24
C PRO A 130 -3.64 -7.05 -20.89
N GLY A 131 -4.50 -6.06 -20.66
CA GLY A 131 -5.31 -5.98 -19.44
C GLY A 131 -4.62 -5.34 -18.22
N VAL A 132 -3.28 -5.33 -18.15
CA VAL A 132 -2.57 -4.65 -17.06
C VAL A 132 -2.68 -3.14 -17.21
N VAL A 133 -3.25 -2.48 -16.21
CA VAL A 133 -3.43 -1.01 -16.17
C VAL A 133 -2.50 -0.32 -15.17
N GLY A 134 -1.85 -1.07 -14.29
CA GLY A 134 -0.86 -0.59 -13.34
C GLY A 134 0.02 -1.73 -12.85
N PHE A 135 1.15 -1.37 -12.25
CA PHE A 135 2.02 -2.28 -11.51
C PHE A 135 2.84 -1.49 -10.50
N SER A 136 3.48 -2.21 -9.60
CA SER A 136 4.36 -1.62 -8.60
C SER A 136 5.69 -2.38 -8.48
N LEU A 137 6.72 -1.65 -8.08
CA LEU A 137 8.05 -2.19 -7.76
C LEU A 137 8.34 -1.88 -6.30
N ASN A 138 8.03 -2.85 -5.44
CA ASN A 138 8.29 -2.76 -4.02
C ASN A 138 9.78 -2.95 -3.75
N ARG A 139 10.45 -1.93 -3.22
CA ARG A 139 11.88 -1.97 -2.87
C ARG A 139 12.13 -1.67 -1.40
N LYS A 140 11.09 -1.73 -0.56
CA LYS A 140 11.21 -1.46 0.89
C LYS A 140 12.12 -2.44 1.60
N GLU A 141 12.25 -3.67 1.11
CA GLU A 141 13.21 -4.64 1.66
C GLU A 141 14.67 -4.21 1.50
N PHE A 142 14.96 -3.37 0.51
CA PHE A 142 16.27 -2.80 0.23
C PHE A 142 16.44 -1.37 0.77
N GLY A 143 15.45 -0.84 1.50
CA GLY A 143 15.47 0.55 1.99
C GLY A 143 15.41 1.61 0.87
N MET A 144 14.92 1.24 -0.31
CA MET A 144 14.84 2.14 -1.48
C MET A 144 13.42 2.63 -1.72
N VAL A 145 13.30 3.70 -2.53
CA VAL A 145 12.01 4.22 -3.00
C VAL A 145 11.30 3.17 -3.87
N SER A 146 10.04 2.88 -3.52
CA SER A 146 9.17 2.00 -4.28
C SER A 146 8.43 2.78 -5.37
N ASP A 147 8.16 2.12 -6.49
CA ASP A 147 7.44 2.73 -7.62
C ASP A 147 6.02 2.20 -7.72
N VAL A 148 5.09 3.10 -8.00
CA VAL A 148 3.73 2.83 -8.47
C VAL A 148 3.62 3.41 -9.88
N VAL A 149 3.40 2.55 -10.87
CA VAL A 149 3.35 2.94 -12.28
C VAL A 149 1.98 2.58 -12.83
N VAL A 150 1.27 3.59 -13.34
CA VAL A 150 -0.11 3.43 -13.84
C VAL A 150 -0.20 3.91 -15.28
N ARG A 151 -1.02 3.25 -16.08
CA ARG A 151 -1.32 3.63 -17.45
C ARG A 151 -2.20 4.89 -17.45
N ALA A 152 -1.88 5.85 -18.30
CA ALA A 152 -2.69 7.04 -18.53
C ALA A 152 -4.12 6.64 -18.97
N GLY A 153 -5.11 7.36 -18.46
CA GLY A 153 -6.51 7.01 -18.65
C GLY A 153 -7.47 7.97 -17.97
N PRO A 154 -8.78 7.65 -17.96
CA PRO A 154 -9.76 8.40 -17.20
C PRO A 154 -9.40 8.50 -15.71
N LYS A 155 -9.65 9.66 -15.09
CA LYS A 155 -9.22 9.98 -13.71
C LYS A 155 -9.68 8.94 -12.69
N ASP A 156 -10.89 8.42 -12.82
CA ASP A 156 -11.41 7.37 -11.95
C ASP A 156 -10.54 6.10 -12.02
N HIS A 157 -10.29 5.56 -13.21
CA HIS A 157 -9.46 4.38 -13.41
C HIS A 157 -8.06 4.57 -12.84
N VAL A 158 -7.45 5.72 -13.12
CA VAL A 158 -6.12 6.06 -12.61
C VAL A 158 -6.12 6.08 -11.08
N MET A 159 -7.09 6.77 -10.45
CA MET A 159 -7.17 6.89 -8.99
C MET A 159 -7.43 5.55 -8.29
N LEU A 160 -8.26 4.68 -8.85
CA LEU A 160 -8.50 3.34 -8.29
C LEU A 160 -7.26 2.44 -8.43
N THR A 161 -6.62 2.46 -9.59
CA THR A 161 -5.41 1.68 -9.85
C THR A 161 -4.26 2.11 -8.93
N ILE A 162 -4.03 3.42 -8.79
CA ILE A 162 -3.02 3.95 -7.85
C ILE A 162 -3.29 3.44 -6.42
N GLY A 163 -4.55 3.43 -5.99
CA GLY A 163 -4.93 2.92 -4.67
C GLY A 163 -4.52 1.47 -4.46
N HIS A 164 -4.84 0.59 -5.43
CA HIS A 164 -4.46 -0.82 -5.39
C HIS A 164 -2.93 -0.99 -5.33
N GLU A 165 -2.20 -0.31 -6.23
CA GLU A 165 -0.73 -0.41 -6.28
C GLU A 165 -0.03 0.14 -5.03
N ILE A 166 -0.56 1.21 -4.43
CA ILE A 166 -0.08 1.70 -3.12
C ILE A 166 -0.23 0.61 -2.05
N GLY A 167 -1.31 -0.17 -2.09
CA GLY A 167 -1.54 -1.28 -1.17
C GLY A 167 -0.38 -2.30 -1.17
N HIS A 168 0.16 -2.62 -2.34
CA HIS A 168 1.33 -3.50 -2.46
C HIS A 168 2.58 -2.93 -1.80
N VAL A 169 2.87 -1.65 -2.06
CA VAL A 169 4.14 -1.02 -1.69
C VAL A 169 4.16 -0.37 -0.31
N LEU A 170 3.04 -0.29 0.41
CA LEU A 170 3.02 0.32 1.75
C LEU A 170 3.72 -0.52 2.82
N SER A 171 3.80 -1.83 2.64
CA SER A 171 4.52 -2.78 3.49
C SER A 171 5.59 -3.52 2.69
N ARG A 172 6.35 -4.42 3.33
CA ARG A 172 7.12 -5.44 2.59
C ARG A 172 6.16 -6.39 1.85
N THR A 173 6.64 -6.97 0.76
CA THR A 173 5.94 -8.01 -0.01
C THR A 173 5.74 -9.25 0.86
N LEU A 174 4.54 -9.82 0.85
CA LEU A 174 4.22 -11.06 1.54
C LEU A 174 4.66 -12.27 0.71
N CYS A 175 5.16 -13.32 1.36
CA CYS A 175 5.63 -14.53 0.67
C CYS A 175 4.50 -15.29 -0.06
N ASN A 176 3.27 -15.21 0.46
CA ASN A 176 2.10 -15.82 -0.15
C ASN A 176 1.43 -14.82 -1.10
N LYS A 177 1.33 -15.18 -2.39
CA LYS A 177 0.76 -14.31 -3.43
C LYS A 177 -0.71 -13.94 -3.18
N HIS A 178 -1.54 -14.87 -2.72
CA HIS A 178 -2.95 -14.59 -2.40
C HIS A 178 -3.08 -13.59 -1.25
N CYS A 179 -2.20 -13.69 -0.25
CA CYS A 179 -2.15 -12.72 0.85
C CYS A 179 -1.65 -11.36 0.38
N GLU A 180 -0.67 -11.32 -0.52
CA GLU A 180 -0.18 -10.08 -1.12
C GLU A 180 -1.29 -9.35 -1.90
N GLU A 181 -2.05 -10.08 -2.71
CA GLU A 181 -3.22 -9.53 -3.42
C GLU A 181 -4.34 -9.13 -2.46
N ALA A 182 -4.67 -9.98 -1.47
CA ALA A 182 -5.71 -9.67 -0.48
C ALA A 182 -5.35 -8.41 0.32
N LYS A 183 -4.06 -8.22 0.61
CA LYS A 183 -3.54 -7.01 1.22
C LYS A 183 -3.81 -5.81 0.30
N ALA A 184 -3.41 -5.85 -0.96
CA ALA A 184 -3.68 -4.75 -1.90
C ALA A 184 -5.18 -4.44 -2.06
N PHE A 185 -6.03 -5.47 -2.12
CA PHE A 185 -7.49 -5.29 -2.15
C PHE A 185 -8.08 -4.70 -0.87
N ALA A 186 -7.59 -5.11 0.30
CA ALA A 186 -8.03 -4.56 1.58
C ALA A 186 -7.75 -3.05 1.64
N PHE A 187 -6.55 -2.64 1.23
CA PHE A 187 -6.21 -1.21 1.13
C PHE A 187 -7.04 -0.50 0.06
N SER A 188 -7.14 -1.08 -1.14
CA SER A 188 -7.92 -0.51 -2.25
C SER A 188 -9.37 -0.29 -1.84
N ARG A 189 -10.00 -1.21 -1.11
CA ARG A 189 -11.37 -1.06 -0.62
C ARG A 189 -11.49 0.10 0.38
N ALA A 190 -10.56 0.23 1.33
CA ALA A 190 -10.53 1.36 2.26
C ALA A 190 -10.33 2.69 1.52
N TRP A 191 -9.42 2.71 0.54
CA TRP A 191 -9.13 3.84 -0.32
C TRP A 191 -10.34 4.31 -1.12
N MET A 192 -10.98 3.39 -1.85
CA MET A 192 -12.19 3.67 -2.64
C MET A 192 -13.34 4.17 -1.77
N LYS A 193 -13.50 3.59 -0.57
CA LYS A 193 -14.50 4.05 0.40
C LYS A 193 -14.30 5.51 0.75
N LYS A 194 -13.06 5.91 1.05
CA LYS A 194 -12.77 7.30 1.44
C LYS A 194 -12.87 8.27 0.29
N ILE A 195 -12.46 7.88 -0.92
CA ILE A 195 -12.67 8.69 -2.13
C ILE A 195 -14.15 8.97 -2.34
N ARG A 196 -14.98 7.92 -2.27
CA ARG A 196 -16.43 8.04 -2.44
C ARG A 196 -17.05 8.92 -1.36
N ASP A 197 -16.82 8.59 -0.10
CA ASP A 197 -17.49 9.22 1.04
C ASP A 197 -17.10 10.71 1.21
N ARG A 198 -15.89 11.09 0.79
CA ARG A 198 -15.40 12.48 0.85
C ARG A 198 -15.40 13.20 -0.49
N ASN A 199 -15.93 12.57 -1.55
CA ASN A 199 -15.93 13.10 -2.92
C ASN A 199 -14.55 13.57 -3.42
N ILE A 200 -13.50 12.85 -3.06
CA ILE A 200 -12.13 13.19 -3.48
C ILE A 200 -12.05 13.08 -4.99
N ALA A 201 -11.36 14.02 -5.63
CA ALA A 201 -11.26 14.12 -7.09
C ALA A 201 -12.60 14.29 -7.83
N GLY A 202 -13.73 14.53 -7.13
CA GLY A 202 -15.07 14.56 -7.73
C GLY A 202 -15.65 13.17 -8.06
N LEU A 203 -15.14 12.11 -7.43
CA LEU A 203 -15.43 10.72 -7.81
C LEU A 203 -16.54 10.04 -7.00
N HIS A 204 -17.28 10.75 -6.15
CA HIS A 204 -18.38 10.15 -5.36
C HIS A 204 -19.38 9.39 -6.25
N GLY A 205 -19.88 10.04 -7.29
CA GLY A 205 -20.85 9.45 -8.22
C GLY A 205 -20.27 8.37 -9.14
N SER A 206 -18.97 8.08 -9.08
CA SER A 206 -18.31 7.14 -9.98
C SER A 206 -18.11 5.76 -9.37
N ILE A 207 -18.03 5.63 -8.04
CA ILE A 207 -17.58 4.41 -7.36
C ILE A 207 -18.75 3.56 -6.83
N ILE A 208 -18.64 2.24 -6.96
CA ILE A 208 -19.48 1.22 -6.31
C ILE A 208 -18.61 0.40 -5.34
N LEU A 209 -19.08 0.20 -4.11
CA LEU A 209 -18.41 -0.66 -3.11
C LEU A 209 -19.17 -1.95 -2.82
N ASP A 210 -20.39 -2.09 -3.33
CA ASP A 210 -21.34 -3.12 -2.91
C ASP A 210 -21.53 -4.22 -3.97
N ASN A 211 -20.87 -4.13 -5.13
CA ASN A 211 -20.97 -5.13 -6.19
C ASN A 211 -19.67 -5.94 -6.29
N PRO A 212 -19.65 -7.23 -5.92
CA PRO A 212 -18.46 -8.05 -6.06
C PRO A 212 -18.14 -8.26 -7.54
N ALA A 213 -16.89 -8.01 -7.92
CA ALA A 213 -16.35 -8.48 -9.20
C ALA A 213 -16.33 -10.02 -9.17
N HIS A 214 -16.86 -10.68 -10.20
CA HIS A 214 -16.84 -12.13 -10.36
C HIS A 214 -16.01 -12.47 -11.61
N ASN A 215 -14.68 -12.62 -11.51
CA ASN A 215 -13.80 -12.89 -12.66
C ASN A 215 -12.40 -13.55 -12.44
N GLY A 216 -12.19 -14.50 -11.51
CA GLY A 216 -11.01 -15.40 -11.50
C GLY A 216 -10.19 -15.48 -10.19
N LEU A 217 -8.87 -15.66 -10.23
CA LEU A 217 -7.99 -15.79 -9.05
C LEU A 217 -8.01 -14.56 -8.10
N HIS A 218 -8.30 -13.38 -8.68
CA HIS A 218 -8.66 -12.16 -7.94
C HIS A 218 -9.97 -12.32 -7.17
N ASP A 219 -10.86 -13.22 -7.54
CA ASP A 219 -12.05 -13.57 -6.76
C ASP A 219 -11.66 -14.19 -5.43
N VAL A 220 -10.57 -14.95 -5.32
CA VAL A 220 -10.25 -15.58 -4.02
C VAL A 220 -9.77 -14.52 -3.03
N ALA A 221 -8.77 -13.74 -3.43
CA ALA A 221 -8.19 -12.67 -2.60
C ALA A 221 -9.19 -11.53 -2.37
N SER A 222 -9.86 -11.07 -3.42
CA SER A 222 -10.91 -10.05 -3.27
C SER A 222 -12.09 -10.64 -2.50
N ALA A 223 -12.70 -11.77 -2.86
CA ALA A 223 -13.85 -12.31 -2.12
C ALA A 223 -13.50 -12.61 -0.67
N PHE A 224 -12.25 -12.98 -0.34
CA PHE A 224 -11.78 -13.00 1.03
C PHE A 224 -11.98 -11.64 1.73
N VAL A 225 -11.43 -10.55 1.16
CA VAL A 225 -11.61 -9.19 1.68
C VAL A 225 -13.08 -8.80 1.76
N TRP A 226 -13.86 -9.05 0.71
CA TRP A 226 -15.29 -8.75 0.67
C TRP A 226 -16.06 -9.48 1.76
N ARG A 227 -15.83 -10.79 1.96
CA ARG A 227 -16.45 -11.57 3.04
C ARG A 227 -16.11 -11.01 4.41
N LYS A 228 -14.84 -10.65 4.64
CA LYS A 228 -14.42 -10.06 5.92
C LYS A 228 -15.10 -8.71 6.16
N VAL A 229 -15.17 -7.85 5.15
CA VAL A 229 -15.86 -6.56 5.29
C VAL A 229 -17.38 -6.74 5.46
N ALA A 230 -17.99 -7.70 4.77
CA ALA A 230 -19.40 -8.05 4.95
C ALA A 230 -19.69 -8.60 6.37
N GLN A 231 -18.70 -9.24 7.00
CA GLN A 231 -18.73 -9.66 8.41
C GLN A 231 -18.49 -8.51 9.39
N GLY A 232 -18.34 -7.27 8.92
CA GLY A 232 -18.15 -6.07 9.75
C GLY A 232 -16.70 -5.70 10.04
N HIS A 233 -15.72 -6.39 9.44
CA HIS A 233 -14.32 -6.00 9.60
C HIS A 233 -14.01 -4.69 8.85
N ASP A 234 -13.21 -3.81 9.45
CA ASP A 234 -12.65 -2.65 8.76
C ASP A 234 -11.58 -3.07 7.74
N ALA A 235 -11.66 -2.53 6.53
CA ALA A 235 -10.79 -2.92 5.42
C ALA A 235 -9.33 -2.48 5.63
N LEU A 236 -9.09 -1.33 6.26
CA LEU A 236 -7.72 -0.88 6.56
C LEU A 236 -7.14 -1.66 7.74
N GLN A 237 -7.96 -2.02 8.73
CA GLN A 237 -7.51 -2.91 9.80
C GLN A 237 -7.13 -4.28 9.23
N LEU A 238 -7.95 -4.83 8.33
CA LEU A 238 -7.65 -6.09 7.65
C LEU A 238 -6.33 -6.04 6.86
N TYR A 239 -6.04 -4.92 6.19
CA TYR A 239 -4.75 -4.68 5.54
C TYR A 239 -3.60 -4.90 6.52
N TRP A 240 -3.64 -4.23 7.68
CA TRP A 240 -2.57 -4.34 8.67
C TRP A 240 -2.49 -5.71 9.30
N ASP A 241 -3.64 -6.36 9.55
CA ASP A 241 -3.68 -7.72 10.10
C ASP A 241 -3.07 -8.75 9.14
N LEU A 242 -3.25 -8.58 7.82
CA LEU A 242 -2.54 -9.38 6.81
C LEU A 242 -1.02 -9.11 6.84
N VAL A 243 -0.61 -7.83 6.93
CA VAL A 243 0.81 -7.44 6.97
C VAL A 243 1.53 -8.04 8.18
N VAL A 244 0.89 -8.08 9.35
CA VAL A 244 1.51 -8.63 10.58
C VAL A 244 1.23 -10.12 10.81
N GLY A 245 0.53 -10.78 9.89
CA GLY A 245 0.24 -12.22 9.98
C GLY A 245 -0.79 -12.61 11.04
N ARG A 246 -1.71 -11.71 11.41
CA ARG A 246 -2.83 -11.99 12.33
C ARG A 246 -4.01 -12.70 11.66
N VAL A 247 -4.06 -12.66 10.33
CA VAL A 247 -5.01 -13.44 9.53
C VAL A 247 -4.33 -14.76 9.14
N PRO A 248 -4.90 -15.92 9.47
CA PRO A 248 -4.35 -17.20 9.04
C PRO A 248 -4.33 -17.28 7.51
N TYR A 249 -3.25 -17.82 6.94
CA TYR A 249 -2.95 -17.90 5.50
C TYR A 249 -3.89 -18.80 4.67
N VAL A 250 -5.08 -19.13 5.20
CA VAL A 250 -6.10 -19.90 4.49
C VAL A 250 -6.97 -18.91 3.71
N ILE A 251 -6.40 -18.38 2.62
CA ILE A 251 -7.11 -17.57 1.61
C ILE A 251 -7.39 -18.46 0.42
#